data_AF-A0A2M7P553-F1
#
_entry.id   AF-A0A2M7P553-F1
#
_cell.length_a   1.000
_cell.length_b   1.000
_cell.length_c   1.000
_cell.angle_alpha   90.00
_cell.angle_beta   90.00
_cell.angle_gamma   90.00
#
_symmetry.space_group_name_H-M   'P 1'
#
loop_
_entity.id
_entity.type
_entity.pdbx_description
1 polymer ?
#
loop_
_entity_poly.entity_id
_entity_poly.type
_entity_poly.pdbx_seq_one_letter_code
_entity_poly.pdbx_strand_id
1 'polypeptide(L)'
;MPGRSETTGGPPPLLGETPRDLTLEDALALTRSTAIRAISPIVAGSAPVSVRPLERELMVIGATAELFTMRHLTMSQGSFLPPGDPTRAAAVCVLGAKGKTELFGNHPALGQWLRIGQRRFRVIGVLASKGVSLGEDLGDMIIIPVAEAQSLFNTGSLFRIIVEATAPEAIPRAKESILSIIQARHEGEDDVTVITQDAVLATFDRIFKALTLAVAGVAAISLVVAGIMIMNIMLV
;
A
#
# COMPACT_ATOMS: atom_id res chain seq x y z
N MET A 1 6.53 -2.11 -6.15
CA MET A 1 7.41 -1.22 -5.36
C MET A 1 8.75 -1.15 -6.08
N PRO A 2 9.49 -0.04 -5.98
CA PRO A 2 10.85 0.05 -6.51
C PRO A 2 11.74 -1.04 -5.88
N GLY A 3 12.66 -1.56 -6.68
CA GLY A 3 13.66 -2.55 -6.31
C GLY A 3 13.19 -3.99 -6.40
N ARG A 4 14.18 -4.88 -6.52
CA ARG A 4 14.01 -6.34 -6.63
C ARG A 4 14.18 -7.00 -5.25
N SER A 5 13.21 -7.80 -4.85
CA SER A 5 13.23 -8.52 -3.56
C SER A 5 13.86 -9.92 -3.65
N GLU A 6 14.12 -10.43 -4.86
CA GLU A 6 14.78 -11.72 -5.08
C GLU A 6 16.26 -11.48 -5.35
N THR A 7 17.09 -11.86 -4.37
CA THR A 7 18.54 -11.90 -4.55
C THR A 7 18.88 -13.08 -5.46
N THR A 8 19.22 -12.84 -6.72
CA THR A 8 20.07 -13.77 -7.46
C THR A 8 21.33 -14.00 -6.62
N GLY A 9 21.73 -15.26 -6.37
CA GLY A 9 22.72 -15.68 -5.37
C GLY A 9 24.17 -15.20 -5.55
N GLY A 10 24.37 -13.91 -5.80
CA GLY A 10 25.63 -13.18 -5.70
C GLY A 10 25.64 -12.26 -4.47
N PRO A 11 26.80 -11.69 -4.13
CA PRO A 11 26.90 -10.73 -3.03
C PRO A 11 25.96 -9.54 -3.28
N PRO A 12 25.18 -9.10 -2.27
CA PRO A 12 24.32 -7.92 -2.41
C PRO A 12 25.17 -6.72 -2.83
N PRO A 13 24.69 -5.87 -3.75
CA PRO A 13 25.39 -4.63 -4.05
C PRO A 13 25.49 -3.79 -2.76
N LEU A 14 26.67 -3.20 -2.53
CA LEU A 14 27.01 -2.44 -1.31
C LEU A 14 26.06 -1.24 -1.07
N LEU A 15 25.41 -0.77 -2.13
CA LEU A 15 24.22 0.07 -2.08
C LEU A 15 23.10 -0.66 -2.81
N GLY A 16 21.92 -0.77 -2.19
CA GLY A 16 20.71 -1.22 -2.87
C GLY A 16 20.24 -0.15 -3.84
N GLU A 17 20.95 0.01 -4.96
CA GLU A 17 20.54 0.88 -6.04
C GLU A 17 19.49 0.15 -6.86
N THR A 18 18.30 0.74 -6.94
CA THR A 18 17.35 0.45 -8.01
C THR A 18 17.88 1.17 -9.25
N PRO A 19 18.29 0.46 -10.32
CA PRO A 19 18.86 1.10 -11.51
C PRO A 19 17.93 2.17 -12.10
N ARG A 20 16.61 1.97 -12.00
CA ARG A 20 15.61 2.97 -12.37
C ARG A 20 14.49 3.12 -11.35
N ASP A 21 14.16 4.37 -11.05
CA ASP A 21 13.03 4.71 -10.19
C ASP A 21 11.69 4.44 -10.90
N LEU A 22 10.68 4.05 -10.14
CA LEU A 22 9.29 4.05 -10.62
C LEU A 22 8.81 5.48 -10.82
N THR A 23 8.24 5.78 -11.98
CA THR A 23 7.74 7.12 -12.31
C THR A 23 6.23 7.17 -12.44
N LEU A 24 5.67 8.39 -12.49
CA LEU A 24 4.24 8.59 -12.77
C LEU A 24 3.84 8.03 -14.14
N GLU A 25 4.72 8.14 -15.15
CA GLU A 25 4.47 7.57 -16.46
C GLU A 25 4.42 6.05 -16.46
N ASP A 26 5.26 5.40 -15.62
CA ASP A 26 5.23 3.96 -15.45
C ASP A 26 3.89 3.51 -14.86
N ALA A 27 3.39 4.24 -13.86
CA ALA A 27 2.06 3.99 -13.31
C ALA A 27 0.99 4.12 -14.41
N LEU A 28 1.00 5.22 -15.17
CA LEU A 28 0.04 5.45 -16.25
C LEU A 28 0.11 4.36 -17.34
N ALA A 29 1.29 3.81 -17.64
CA ALA A 29 1.44 2.73 -18.61
C ALA A 29 0.69 1.44 -18.18
N LEU A 30 0.55 1.18 -16.87
CA LEU A 30 -0.18 0.03 -16.35
C LEU A 30 -1.68 0.06 -16.71
N THR A 31 -2.25 1.25 -16.93
CA THR A 31 -3.67 1.37 -17.34
C THR A 31 -3.99 0.71 -18.69
N ARG A 32 -2.97 0.37 -19.48
CA ARG A 32 -3.13 -0.33 -20.75
C ARG A 32 -3.49 -1.81 -20.59
N SER A 33 -3.26 -2.40 -19.42
CA SER A 33 -3.59 -3.80 -19.16
C SER A 33 -5.07 -3.97 -18.83
N THR A 34 -5.76 -4.86 -19.54
CA THR A 34 -7.16 -5.21 -19.26
C THR A 34 -7.34 -6.00 -17.97
N ALA A 35 -6.26 -6.48 -17.34
CA ALA A 35 -6.29 -7.16 -16.06
C ALA A 35 -6.29 -6.19 -14.86
N ILE A 36 -6.03 -4.91 -15.10
CA ILE A 36 -5.94 -3.86 -14.08
C ILE A 36 -7.20 -3.00 -14.15
N ARG A 37 -7.93 -2.91 -13.05
CA ARG A 37 -9.13 -2.08 -12.94
C ARG A 37 -8.78 -0.63 -12.65
N ALA A 38 -7.82 -0.41 -11.76
CA ALA A 38 -7.42 0.92 -11.36
C ALA A 38 -5.99 0.92 -10.80
N ILE A 39 -5.38 2.11 -10.78
CA ILE A 39 -4.06 2.36 -10.19
C ILE A 39 -4.10 3.59 -9.28
N SER A 40 -3.23 3.62 -8.29
CA SER A 40 -2.94 4.81 -7.50
C SER A 40 -1.41 4.91 -7.30
N PRO A 41 -0.70 5.80 -8.03
CA PRO A 41 0.70 6.11 -7.74
C PRO A 41 0.81 6.77 -6.36
N ILE A 42 1.86 6.43 -5.62
CA ILE A 42 2.09 6.93 -4.26
C ILE A 42 3.45 7.61 -4.18
N VAL A 43 3.44 8.85 -3.73
CA VAL A 43 4.63 9.56 -3.23
C VAL A 43 4.46 9.71 -1.72
N ALA A 44 5.51 9.48 -0.95
CA ALA A 44 5.45 9.59 0.50
C ALA A 44 6.65 10.36 1.02
N GLY A 45 6.43 11.22 2.01
CA GLY A 45 7.49 11.94 2.70
C GLY A 45 6.94 12.68 3.91
N SER A 46 7.82 13.09 4.82
CA SER A 46 7.45 13.94 5.95
C SER A 46 7.62 15.41 5.59
N ALA A 47 6.69 16.26 6.01
CA ALA A 47 6.80 17.70 5.82
C ALA A 47 6.20 18.46 7.01
N PRO A 48 6.70 19.68 7.32
CA PRO A 48 6.08 20.53 8.32
C PRO A 48 4.73 21.04 7.82
N VAL A 49 3.70 20.84 8.62
CA VAL A 49 2.33 21.28 8.37
C VAL A 49 1.94 22.31 9.41
N SER A 50 1.49 23.48 8.95
CA SER A 50 1.15 24.59 9.83
C SER A 50 -0.24 25.18 9.58
N VAL A 51 -0.90 25.46 10.70
CA VAL A 51 -2.17 26.18 10.83
C VAL A 51 -2.01 27.11 12.03
N ARG A 52 -1.92 28.42 11.80
CA ARG A 52 -1.47 29.41 12.80
C ARG A 52 -2.14 29.24 14.18
N PRO A 53 -1.40 29.28 15.31
CA PRO A 53 0.07 29.34 15.47
C PRO A 53 0.75 27.95 15.51
N LEU A 54 0.07 26.88 15.13
CA LEU A 54 0.56 25.52 15.28
C LEU A 54 1.35 25.04 14.05
N GLU A 55 2.42 24.29 14.31
CA GLU A 55 3.19 23.55 13.31
C GLU A 55 3.50 22.14 13.81
N ARG A 56 3.34 21.13 12.95
CA ARG A 56 3.60 19.72 13.24
C ARG A 56 4.27 19.05 12.05
N GLU A 57 5.25 18.19 12.31
CA GLU A 57 5.80 17.27 11.31
C GLU A 57 4.78 16.16 11.07
N LEU A 58 4.25 16.02 9.86
CA LEU A 58 3.28 14.98 9.52
C LEU A 58 3.71 14.23 8.26
N MET A 59 3.27 12.98 8.15
CA MET A 59 3.45 12.19 6.93
C MET A 59 2.50 12.71 5.86
N VAL A 60 3.05 13.04 4.70
CA VAL A 60 2.30 13.49 3.53
C VAL A 60 2.35 12.40 2.47
N ILE A 61 1.16 12.00 2.01
CA ILE A 61 0.97 11.02 0.96
C ILE A 61 0.41 11.72 -0.27
N GLY A 62 1.16 11.67 -1.36
CA GLY A 62 0.69 12.01 -2.69
C GLY A 62 -0.01 10.83 -3.32
N ALA A 63 -1.27 11.00 -3.72
CA ALA A 63 -2.05 9.94 -4.36
C ALA A 63 -3.07 10.48 -5.35
N THR A 64 -3.78 9.58 -6.03
CA THR A 64 -4.91 9.90 -6.89
C THR A 64 -6.24 9.57 -6.20
N ALA A 65 -7.37 9.91 -6.84
CA ALA A 65 -8.70 9.71 -6.25
C ALA A 65 -9.02 8.23 -6.00
N GLU A 66 -8.47 7.33 -6.82
CA GLU A 66 -8.66 5.88 -6.77
C GLU A 66 -8.17 5.27 -5.45
N LEU A 67 -7.23 5.92 -4.75
CA LEU A 67 -6.77 5.47 -3.44
C LEU A 67 -7.94 5.28 -2.45
N PHE A 68 -8.96 6.14 -2.55
CA PHE A 68 -10.13 6.09 -1.68
C PHE A 68 -10.84 4.75 -1.75
N THR A 69 -11.12 4.26 -2.96
CA THR A 69 -11.83 2.99 -3.15
C THR A 69 -10.90 1.79 -2.91
N MET A 70 -9.65 1.85 -3.39
CA MET A 70 -8.68 0.76 -3.26
C MET A 70 -8.30 0.45 -1.82
N ARG A 71 -8.23 1.47 -0.96
CA ARG A 71 -7.96 1.30 0.48
C ARG A 71 -9.24 1.31 1.31
N HIS A 72 -10.39 1.25 0.65
CA HIS A 72 -11.71 1.30 1.26
C HIS A 72 -11.86 2.45 2.25
N LEU A 73 -11.22 3.60 2.01
CA LEU A 73 -11.21 4.73 2.93
C LEU A 73 -12.64 5.24 3.17
N THR A 74 -12.84 5.93 4.29
CA THR A 74 -14.15 6.46 4.66
C THR A 74 -13.98 7.92 5.06
N MET A 75 -14.84 8.80 4.53
CA MET A 75 -14.84 10.21 4.91
C MET A 75 -15.62 10.38 6.21
N SER A 76 -15.05 11.12 7.17
CA SER A 76 -15.81 11.68 8.28
C SER A 76 -16.56 12.92 7.83
N GLN A 77 -15.91 13.78 7.04
CA GLN A 77 -16.48 15.04 6.57
C GLN A 77 -15.92 15.40 5.18
N GLY A 78 -16.72 16.09 4.37
CA GLY A 78 -16.30 16.61 3.07
C GLY A 78 -16.12 15.53 2.00
N SER A 79 -15.19 15.76 1.09
CA SER A 79 -14.93 14.87 -0.06
C SER A 79 -13.46 14.48 -0.12
N PHE A 80 -13.18 13.34 -0.76
CA PHE A 80 -11.80 12.94 -1.05
C PHE A 80 -11.20 13.80 -2.18
N LEU A 81 -9.99 13.47 -2.61
CA LEU A 81 -9.38 14.07 -3.79
C LEU A 81 -10.31 13.95 -5.02
N PRO A 82 -10.45 15.01 -5.82
CA PRO A 82 -11.27 14.96 -7.03
C PRO A 82 -10.65 14.01 -8.07
N PRO A 83 -11.46 13.28 -8.84
CA PRO A 83 -10.96 12.51 -9.97
C PRO A 83 -10.39 13.48 -11.02
N GLY A 84 -9.33 13.07 -11.72
CA GLY A 84 -8.72 13.90 -12.74
C GLY A 84 -7.38 13.36 -13.21
N ASP A 85 -6.73 14.15 -14.05
CA ASP A 85 -5.39 13.86 -14.54
C ASP A 85 -4.39 13.85 -13.38
N PRO A 86 -3.66 12.74 -13.15
CA PRO A 86 -2.70 12.65 -12.05
C PRO A 86 -1.49 13.60 -12.21
N THR A 87 -1.26 14.16 -13.40
CA THR A 87 -0.25 15.20 -13.64
C THR A 87 -0.72 16.59 -13.19
N ARG A 88 -2.02 16.76 -12.90
CA ARG A 88 -2.60 18.05 -12.52
C ARG A 88 -2.51 18.28 -11.02
N ALA A 89 -1.98 19.45 -10.66
CA ALA A 89 -1.68 19.81 -9.29
C ALA A 89 -2.77 20.73 -8.71
N ALA A 90 -3.86 20.15 -8.19
CA ALA A 90 -4.86 20.91 -7.46
C ALA A 90 -4.38 21.14 -6.02
N ALA A 91 -4.34 22.39 -5.56
CA ALA A 91 -3.88 22.76 -4.21
C ALA A 91 -4.94 22.44 -3.11
N VAL A 92 -5.32 21.17 -3.02
CA VAL A 92 -6.30 20.63 -2.06
C VAL A 92 -5.68 19.52 -1.24
N CYS A 93 -6.18 19.31 -0.02
CA CYS A 93 -5.73 18.23 0.85
C CYS A 93 -6.89 17.59 1.62
N VAL A 94 -6.67 16.35 2.01
CA VAL A 94 -7.54 15.55 2.88
C VAL A 94 -6.77 15.20 4.14
N LEU A 95 -7.35 15.47 5.31
CA LEU A 95 -6.70 15.23 6.60
C LEU A 95 -7.08 13.85 7.16
N GLY A 96 -6.10 13.13 7.71
CA GLY A 96 -6.35 12.05 8.66
C GLY A 96 -6.99 12.56 9.96
N ALA A 97 -7.60 11.66 10.72
CA ALA A 97 -8.32 12.01 11.94
C ALA A 97 -7.40 12.63 13.02
N LYS A 98 -6.16 12.11 13.16
CA LYS A 98 -5.18 12.67 14.10
C LYS A 98 -4.62 13.99 13.60
N GLY A 99 -4.25 14.09 12.32
CA GLY A 99 -3.84 15.36 11.70
C GLY A 99 -4.89 16.48 11.86
N LYS A 100 -6.19 16.17 11.73
CA LYS A 100 -7.27 17.11 12.02
C LYS A 100 -7.28 17.53 13.49
N THR A 101 -7.17 16.57 14.40
CA THR A 101 -7.26 16.81 15.86
C THR A 101 -6.08 17.62 16.35
N GLU A 102 -4.87 17.30 15.90
CA GLU A 102 -3.67 18.03 16.28
C GLU A 102 -3.66 19.44 15.73
N LEU A 103 -3.99 19.63 14.44
CA LEU A 103 -3.89 20.95 13.79
C LEU A 103 -5.06 21.89 14.10
N PHE A 104 -6.27 21.36 14.27
CA PHE A 104 -7.48 22.16 14.43
C PHE A 104 -8.18 21.96 15.78
N GLY A 105 -7.84 20.94 16.55
CA GLY A 105 -8.53 20.59 17.79
C GLY A 105 -10.03 20.39 17.55
N ASN A 106 -10.85 21.15 18.27
CA ASN A 106 -12.31 21.14 18.14
C ASN A 106 -12.83 22.06 17.02
N HIS A 107 -11.96 22.85 16.37
CA HIS A 107 -12.37 23.76 15.30
C HIS A 107 -12.65 23.02 13.99
N PRO A 108 -13.51 23.58 13.13
CA PRO A 108 -13.78 23.01 11.81
C PRO A 108 -12.55 23.17 10.89
N ALA A 109 -12.09 22.05 10.33
CA ALA A 109 -10.96 22.02 9.39
C ALA A 109 -11.39 22.22 7.93
N LEU A 110 -12.59 21.77 7.55
CA LEU A 110 -13.08 21.87 6.17
C LEU A 110 -13.12 23.31 5.67
N GLY A 111 -12.62 23.51 4.44
CA GLY A 111 -12.55 24.82 3.79
C GLY A 111 -11.44 25.73 4.31
N GLN A 112 -10.74 25.36 5.38
CA GLN A 112 -9.61 26.11 5.89
C GLN A 112 -8.37 25.91 5.01
N TRP A 113 -7.47 26.87 5.09
CA TRP A 113 -6.16 26.78 4.46
C TRP A 113 -5.13 26.32 5.49
N LEU A 114 -4.30 25.36 5.09
CA LEU A 114 -3.10 24.96 5.81
C LEU A 114 -1.89 25.09 4.89
N ARG A 115 -0.70 25.16 5.48
CA ARG A 115 0.56 25.18 4.74
C ARG A 115 1.30 23.88 4.99
N ILE A 116 1.73 23.20 3.93
CA ILE A 116 2.58 22.01 3.95
C ILE A 116 3.90 22.40 3.28
N GLY A 117 5.01 22.35 4.02
CA GLY A 117 6.27 22.91 3.56
C GLY A 117 6.10 24.40 3.21
N GLN A 118 6.39 24.77 1.97
CA GLN A 118 6.23 26.16 1.49
C GLN A 118 4.93 26.41 0.71
N ARG A 119 4.04 25.41 0.63
CA ARG A 119 2.86 25.45 -0.25
C ARG A 119 1.56 25.47 0.55
N ARG A 120 0.52 26.10 0.02
CA ARG A 120 -0.78 26.24 0.69
C ARG A 120 -1.81 25.30 0.06
N PHE A 121 -2.56 24.61 0.90
CA PHE A 121 -3.60 23.67 0.49
C PHE A 121 -4.91 23.99 1.18
N ARG A 122 -6.01 23.85 0.43
CA ARG A 122 -7.36 23.94 0.98
C ARG A 122 -7.79 22.57 1.49
N VAL A 123 -8.26 22.49 2.72
CA VAL A 123 -8.82 21.25 3.27
C VAL A 123 -10.19 21.01 2.64
N ILE A 124 -10.35 19.91 1.92
CA ILE A 124 -11.61 19.53 1.27
C ILE A 124 -12.28 18.32 1.91
N GLY A 125 -11.54 17.60 2.77
CA GLY A 125 -12.01 16.38 3.40
C GLY A 125 -11.28 16.05 4.69
N VAL A 126 -11.95 15.29 5.54
CA VAL A 126 -11.36 14.65 6.73
C VAL A 126 -11.74 13.18 6.70
N LEU A 127 -10.76 12.29 6.75
CA LEU A 127 -10.97 10.85 6.85
C LEU A 127 -11.54 10.48 8.23
N ALA A 128 -12.41 9.47 8.23
CA ALA A 128 -12.82 8.82 9.47
C ALA A 128 -11.62 8.11 10.10
N SER A 129 -11.56 8.12 11.43
CA SER A 129 -10.60 7.33 12.18
C SER A 129 -10.93 5.86 11.98
N LYS A 130 -10.32 5.21 10.99
CA LYS A 130 -10.30 3.75 10.95
C LYS A 130 -9.29 3.31 12.00
N GLY A 131 -9.75 2.53 12.98
CA GLY A 131 -8.83 1.80 13.85
C GLY A 131 -7.84 1.01 12.98
N VAL A 132 -6.59 0.92 13.43
CA VAL A 132 -5.43 0.32 12.75
C VAL A 132 -5.84 -0.86 11.86
N SER A 133 -6.14 -0.58 10.58
CA SER A 133 -6.57 -1.62 9.64
C SER A 133 -5.37 -1.96 8.78
N LEU A 134 -4.82 -3.15 8.99
CA LEU A 134 -3.78 -3.75 8.14
C LEU A 134 -2.52 -2.88 7.95
N GLY A 135 -1.85 -2.58 9.07
CA GLY A 135 -0.39 -2.39 9.09
C GLY A 135 0.17 -1.00 8.76
N GLU A 136 -0.65 -0.01 8.40
CA GLU A 136 -0.20 1.39 8.28
C GLU A 136 -1.19 2.31 9.02
N ASP A 137 -0.68 3.15 9.92
CA ASP A 137 -1.50 4.12 10.67
C ASP A 137 -1.89 5.28 9.76
N LEU A 138 -2.95 5.04 8.99
CA LEU A 138 -3.58 6.01 8.09
C LEU A 138 -4.19 7.21 8.85
N GLY A 139 -4.25 7.18 10.18
CA GLY A 139 -4.77 8.27 11.02
C GLY A 139 -3.88 9.52 11.06
N ASP A 140 -2.57 9.34 10.79
CA ASP A 140 -1.52 10.35 10.98
C ASP A 140 -1.12 11.11 9.71
N MET A 141 -1.70 10.74 8.56
CA MET A 141 -1.27 11.28 7.27
C MET A 141 -2.16 12.40 6.74
N ILE A 142 -1.56 13.25 5.91
CA ILE A 142 -2.25 14.19 5.03
C ILE A 142 -2.14 13.67 3.61
N ILE A 143 -3.26 13.62 2.89
CA ILE A 143 -3.31 13.18 1.50
C ILE A 143 -3.46 14.40 0.60
N ILE A 144 -2.60 14.52 -0.41
CA ILE A 144 -2.62 15.53 -1.47
C ILE A 144 -2.54 14.86 -2.85
N PRO A 145 -2.86 15.55 -3.95
CA PRO A 145 -2.66 15.01 -5.28
C PRO A 145 -1.20 14.60 -5.53
N VAL A 146 -0.99 13.51 -6.27
CA VAL A 146 0.36 12.96 -6.52
C VAL A 146 1.32 13.99 -7.14
N ALA A 147 0.86 14.80 -8.10
CA ALA A 147 1.67 15.87 -8.69
C ALA A 147 2.07 16.96 -7.68
N GLU A 148 1.19 17.27 -6.72
CA GLU A 148 1.50 18.21 -5.63
C GLU A 148 2.60 17.67 -4.73
N ALA A 149 2.56 16.36 -4.42
CA ALA A 149 3.59 15.70 -3.62
C ALA A 149 4.94 15.61 -4.34
N GLN A 150 4.95 15.24 -5.63
CA GLN A 150 6.19 15.23 -6.45
C GLN A 150 6.86 16.60 -6.43
N SER A 151 6.08 17.66 -6.62
CA SER A 151 6.58 19.04 -6.58
C SER A 151 6.97 19.48 -5.16
N LEU A 152 6.26 19.05 -4.12
CA LEU A 152 6.60 19.35 -2.72
C LEU A 152 7.93 18.73 -2.29
N PHE A 153 8.18 17.48 -2.70
CA PHE A 153 9.38 16.72 -2.37
C PHE A 153 10.48 16.79 -3.43
N ASN A 154 10.26 17.57 -4.49
CA ASN A 154 11.18 17.72 -5.62
C ASN A 154 11.67 16.36 -6.17
N THR A 155 10.74 15.44 -6.40
CA THR A 155 11.03 14.08 -6.86
C THR A 155 10.17 13.67 -8.05
N GLY A 156 10.78 13.03 -9.04
CA GLY A 156 10.08 12.35 -10.14
C GLY A 156 9.65 10.93 -9.77
N SER A 157 10.14 10.41 -8.65
CA SER A 157 10.07 9.02 -8.25
C SER A 157 8.85 8.73 -7.38
N LEU A 158 8.31 7.53 -7.52
CA LEU A 158 7.19 7.01 -6.73
C LEU A 158 7.72 6.10 -5.63
N PHE A 159 7.14 6.22 -4.43
CA PHE A 159 7.37 5.28 -3.35
C PHE A 159 6.80 3.89 -3.67
N ARG A 160 5.60 3.83 -4.26
CA ARG A 160 4.98 2.61 -4.81
C ARG A 160 3.84 2.95 -5.74
N ILE A 161 3.36 1.95 -6.48
CA ILE A 161 2.09 2.01 -7.20
C ILE A 161 1.16 0.98 -6.56
N ILE A 162 0.00 1.44 -6.10
CA ILE A 162 -1.07 0.53 -5.69
C ILE A 162 -1.86 0.17 -6.94
N VAL A 163 -2.09 -1.12 -7.13
CA VAL A 163 -2.78 -1.65 -8.30
C VAL A 163 -3.94 -2.50 -7.84
N GLU A 164 -5.08 -2.32 -8.46
CA GLU A 164 -6.29 -3.09 -8.20
C GLU A 164 -6.62 -3.93 -9.43
N ALA A 165 -6.64 -5.26 -9.28
CA ALA A 165 -7.02 -6.17 -10.34
C ALA A 165 -8.54 -6.10 -10.63
N THR A 166 -8.94 -6.51 -11.83
CA THR A 166 -10.36 -6.57 -12.21
C THR A 166 -11.15 -7.61 -11.42
N ALA A 167 -10.51 -8.74 -11.09
CA ALA A 167 -11.05 -9.80 -10.25
C ALA A 167 -9.90 -10.54 -9.53
N PRO A 168 -10.17 -11.29 -8.44
CA PRO A 168 -9.16 -12.09 -7.76
C PRO A 168 -8.42 -13.05 -8.71
N GLU A 169 -9.13 -13.68 -9.64
CA GLU A 169 -8.57 -14.63 -10.61
C GLU A 169 -7.67 -13.95 -11.65
N ALA A 170 -7.80 -12.63 -11.81
CA ALA A 170 -6.97 -11.85 -12.72
C ALA A 170 -5.63 -11.43 -12.10
N ILE A 171 -5.42 -11.64 -10.79
CA ILE A 171 -4.19 -11.24 -10.08
C ILE A 171 -2.92 -11.80 -10.72
N PRO A 172 -2.82 -13.10 -11.08
CA PRO A 172 -1.63 -13.63 -11.76
C PRO A 172 -1.36 -12.94 -13.09
N ARG A 173 -2.41 -12.73 -13.89
CA ARG A 173 -2.32 -12.06 -15.20
C ARG A 173 -1.95 -10.58 -15.06
N ALA A 174 -2.47 -9.92 -14.05
CA ALA A 174 -2.12 -8.54 -13.71
C ALA A 174 -0.65 -8.44 -13.32
N LYS A 175 -0.14 -9.36 -12.48
CA LYS A 175 1.27 -9.43 -12.09
C LYS A 175 2.19 -9.57 -13.30
N GLU A 176 1.91 -10.52 -14.19
CA GLU A 176 2.69 -10.72 -15.42
C GLU A 176 2.65 -9.48 -16.33
N SER A 177 1.47 -8.87 -16.49
CA SER A 177 1.32 -7.64 -17.28
C SER A 177 2.13 -6.49 -16.69
N ILE A 178 2.11 -6.31 -15.36
CA ILE A 178 2.87 -5.25 -14.69
C ILE A 178 4.36 -5.44 -14.93
N LEU A 179 4.88 -6.65 -14.68
CA LEU A 179 6.31 -6.94 -14.87
C LEU A 179 6.73 -6.69 -16.33
N SER A 180 5.96 -7.20 -17.30
CA SER A 180 6.26 -7.01 -18.72
C SER A 180 6.23 -5.54 -19.16
N ILE A 181 5.23 -4.76 -18.73
CA ILE A 181 5.10 -3.34 -19.09
C ILE A 181 6.25 -2.53 -18.50
N ILE A 182 6.58 -2.75 -17.22
CA ILE A 182 7.65 -2.01 -16.55
C ILE A 182 9.01 -2.39 -17.13
N GLN A 183 9.28 -3.68 -17.29
CA GLN A 183 10.52 -4.17 -17.89
C GLN A 183 10.75 -3.57 -19.29
N ALA A 184 9.71 -3.53 -20.14
CA ALA A 184 9.82 -2.92 -21.47
C ALA A 184 10.11 -1.41 -21.42
N ARG A 185 9.66 -0.71 -20.39
CA ARG A 185 9.94 0.72 -20.18
C ARG A 185 11.29 0.97 -19.52
N HIS A 186 11.78 0.01 -18.75
CA HIS A 186 13.04 0.05 -18.03
C HIS A 186 14.16 -0.69 -18.78
N GLU A 187 14.07 -0.73 -20.12
CA GLU A 187 15.13 -1.25 -21.01
C GLU A 187 15.50 -2.74 -20.77
N GLY A 188 14.58 -3.53 -20.19
CA GLY A 188 14.81 -4.94 -19.88
C GLY A 188 15.15 -5.22 -18.42
N GLU A 189 15.38 -4.18 -17.61
CA GLU A 189 15.76 -4.32 -16.21
C GLU A 189 14.60 -4.76 -15.31
N ASP A 190 14.90 -5.63 -14.35
CA ASP A 190 13.96 -6.18 -13.37
C ASP A 190 14.01 -5.38 -12.06
N ASP A 191 13.61 -4.11 -12.12
CA ASP A 191 13.83 -3.14 -11.03
C ASP A 191 12.62 -2.96 -10.12
N VAL A 192 11.65 -3.86 -10.18
CA VAL A 192 10.42 -3.75 -9.41
C VAL A 192 10.01 -5.06 -8.76
N THR A 193 9.42 -4.93 -7.57
CA THR A 193 8.78 -6.04 -6.87
C THR A 193 7.27 -5.86 -6.91
N VAL A 194 6.56 -6.89 -7.38
CA VAL A 194 5.09 -6.96 -7.32
C VAL A 194 4.67 -7.83 -6.13
N ILE A 195 4.02 -7.21 -5.15
CA ILE A 195 3.52 -7.87 -3.94
C ILE A 195 2.00 -8.02 -4.05
N THR A 196 1.51 -9.25 -3.98
CA THR A 196 0.08 -9.57 -4.00
C THR A 196 -0.38 -9.96 -2.59
N GLN A 197 -1.60 -9.56 -2.20
CA GLN A 197 -2.14 -9.89 -0.87
C GLN A 197 -2.31 -11.40 -0.66
N ASP A 198 -2.61 -12.15 -1.73
CA ASP A 198 -2.74 -13.61 -1.69
C ASP A 198 -1.43 -14.34 -1.38
N ALA A 199 -0.26 -13.74 -1.64
CA ALA A 199 1.02 -14.38 -1.33
C ALA A 199 1.21 -14.54 0.19
N VAL A 200 0.66 -13.61 0.97
CA VAL A 200 0.67 -13.66 2.42
C VAL A 200 -0.28 -14.75 2.92
N LEU A 201 -1.52 -14.77 2.41
CA LEU A 201 -2.53 -15.78 2.78
C LEU A 201 -2.11 -17.20 2.37
N ALA A 202 -1.57 -17.38 1.17
CA ALA A 202 -1.05 -18.66 0.70
C ALA A 202 0.12 -19.16 1.57
N THR A 203 0.92 -18.25 2.14
CA THR A 203 1.97 -18.61 3.09
C THR A 203 1.37 -19.11 4.40
N PHE A 204 0.35 -18.43 4.93
CA PHE A 204 -0.38 -18.89 6.13
C PHE A 204 -1.08 -20.23 5.90
N ASP A 205 -1.76 -20.42 4.77
CA ASP A 205 -2.42 -21.68 4.42
C ASP A 205 -1.44 -22.86 4.34
N ARG A 206 -0.22 -22.63 3.83
CA ARG A 206 0.84 -23.64 3.82
C ARG A 206 1.27 -24.01 5.24
N ILE A 207 1.42 -23.03 6.12
CA ILE A 207 1.77 -23.27 7.53
C ILE A 207 0.66 -24.07 8.22
N PHE A 208 -0.60 -23.65 8.07
CA PHE A 208 -1.73 -24.37 8.66
C PHE A 208 -1.84 -25.80 8.14
N LYS A 209 -1.70 -26.03 6.83
CA LYS A 209 -1.67 -27.39 6.26
C LYS A 209 -0.54 -28.23 6.84
N ALA A 210 0.67 -27.67 6.98
CA ALA A 210 1.80 -28.38 7.56
C ALA A 210 1.53 -28.76 9.03
N LEU A 211 0.99 -27.83 9.83
CA LEU A 211 0.60 -28.09 11.22
C LEU A 211 -0.51 -29.14 11.31
N THR A 212 -1.56 -29.04 10.48
CA THR A 212 -2.65 -30.04 10.44
C THR A 212 -2.10 -31.43 10.12
N LEU A 213 -1.19 -31.54 9.15
CA LEU A 213 -0.61 -32.82 8.76
C LEU A 213 0.29 -33.40 9.85
N ALA A 214 1.05 -32.55 10.55
CA ALA A 214 1.83 -32.96 11.71
C ALA A 214 0.94 -33.49 12.85
N VAL A 215 -0.14 -32.77 13.19
CA VAL A 215 -1.10 -33.19 14.22
C VAL A 215 -1.81 -34.49 13.83
N ALA A 216 -2.25 -34.60 12.58
CA ALA A 216 -2.87 -35.83 12.06
C ALA A 216 -1.90 -37.02 12.13
N GLY A 217 -0.62 -36.80 11.84
CA GLY A 217 0.42 -37.82 11.98
C GLY A 217 0.60 -38.29 13.43
N VAL A 218 0.66 -37.36 14.38
CA VAL A 218 0.73 -37.71 15.82
C VAL A 218 -0.52 -38.47 16.26
N ALA A 219 -1.71 -38.01 15.87
CA ALA A 219 -2.97 -38.66 16.21
C ALA A 219 -3.05 -40.09 15.64
N ALA A 220 -2.59 -40.31 14.41
CA ALA A 220 -2.55 -41.64 13.80
C ALA A 220 -1.62 -42.60 14.56
N ILE A 221 -0.43 -42.13 14.97
CA ILE A 221 0.49 -42.94 15.79
C ILE A 221 -0.15 -43.28 17.14
N SER A 222 -0.76 -42.30 17.81
CA SER A 222 -1.45 -42.53 19.09
C SER A 222 -2.59 -43.54 18.97
N LEU A 223 -3.37 -43.49 17.88
CA LEU A 223 -4.46 -44.44 17.61
C LEU A 223 -3.93 -45.87 17.42
N VAL A 224 -2.83 -46.03 16.67
CA VAL A 224 -2.21 -47.35 16.46
C VAL A 224 -1.67 -47.92 17.77
N VAL A 225 -0.97 -47.11 18.58
CA VAL A 225 -0.44 -47.53 19.89
C VAL A 225 -1.57 -47.94 20.83
N ALA A 226 -2.64 -47.15 20.90
CA ALA A 226 -3.82 -47.48 21.70
C ALA A 226 -4.49 -48.79 21.21
N GLY A 227 -4.58 -49.00 19.90
CA GLY A 227 -5.12 -50.23 19.31
C GLY A 227 -4.29 -51.46 19.67
N ILE A 228 -2.96 -51.39 19.58
CA ILE A 228 -2.05 -52.48 19.99
C ILE A 228 -2.21 -52.77 21.48
N MET A 229 -2.34 -51.72 22.31
CA MET A 229 -2.52 -51.87 23.77
C MET A 229 -3.82 -52.62 24.11
N ILE A 230 -4.94 -52.24 23.48
CA ILE A 230 -6.23 -52.92 23.69
C ILE A 230 -6.18 -54.38 23.21
N MET A 231 -5.58 -54.63 22.04
CA MET A 231 -5.43 -55.98 21.51
C MET A 231 -4.64 -56.88 22.45
N ASN A 232 -3.59 -56.35 23.08
CA ASN A 232 -2.78 -57.09 24.03
C ASN A 232 -3.55 -57.42 25.33
N ILE A 233 -4.40 -56.50 25.81
CA ILE A 233 -5.24 -56.74 27.00
C ILE A 233 -6.27 -57.85 26.75
N MET A 234 -6.79 -57.99 25.53
CA MET A 234 -7.76 -59.05 25.20
C MET A 234 -7.14 -60.45 25.04
N LEU A 235 -5.85 -60.54 24.73
CA LEU A 235 -5.16 -61.81 24.41
C LEU A 235 -4.54 -62.51 25.63
N VAL A 236 -4.42 -61.80 26.76
CA VAL A 236 -3.84 -62.30 28.03
C VAL A 236 -4.92 -62.86 28.95
#